data_AF-A0A958EGG9-F1
#
_entry.id   AF-A0A958EGG9-F1
#
_cell.length_a   1.000
_cell.length_b   1.000
_cell.length_c   1.000
_cell.angle_alpha   90.00
_cell.angle_beta   90.00
_cell.angle_gamma   90.00
#
_symmetry.space_group_name_H-M   'P 1'
#
loop_
_entity.id
_entity.type
_entity.pdbx_description
1 polymer ?
#
loop_
_entity_poly.entity_id
_entity_poly.type
_entity_poly.pdbx_seq_one_letter_code
_entity_poly.pdbx_strand_id
1 'polypeptide(L)'
;MTKPGDYQYTPGFDWAWKPDFSVARPFTLERLDQFRSPALPELTSPEYAASYNEVKAYGAKNSAVRSADETHIAYWWAEFAEHGWNRIGRITAAQKNLPLRETVRLFALLNVNLYDFYLVTFDSKYHYDSWRPITAIRAGDKDGNAATSPDPAWEPEMQTPPWPDYPSAHAGAASSCAEIVAGVLGTPDVAFTMVSVTANPPGTSRSYTNVDKAAEDCGRSRVLNGFHFPFAVSEGADQGRKVGRHVLSTILTPTGN
;
A
#
# COMPACT_ATOMS: atom_id res chain seq x y z
N MET A 1 -23.79 -17.88 -2.92
CA MET A 1 -22.44 -18.06 -3.48
C MET A 1 -21.91 -16.68 -3.79
N THR A 2 -20.70 -16.35 -3.35
CA THR A 2 -19.99 -15.13 -3.76
C THR A 2 -19.82 -15.15 -5.28
N LYS A 3 -19.98 -14.00 -5.93
CA LYS A 3 -19.79 -13.87 -7.38
C LYS A 3 -18.29 -13.73 -7.70
N PRO A 4 -17.85 -14.03 -8.93
CA PRO A 4 -16.51 -13.64 -9.38
C PRO A 4 -16.26 -12.16 -9.11
N GLY A 5 -15.10 -11.82 -8.57
CA GLY A 5 -14.77 -10.47 -8.14
C GLY A 5 -15.01 -10.18 -6.66
N ASP A 6 -15.97 -10.85 -6.00
CA ASP A 6 -16.26 -10.64 -4.57
C ASP A 6 -15.16 -11.26 -3.68
N TYR A 7 -14.80 -10.56 -2.61
CA TYR A 7 -13.85 -11.00 -1.62
C TYR A 7 -14.28 -12.32 -0.99
N GLN A 8 -13.27 -13.16 -0.75
CA GLN A 8 -13.39 -14.42 -0.06
C GLN A 8 -12.25 -14.47 0.95
N TYR A 9 -12.51 -15.07 2.12
CA TYR A 9 -11.45 -15.24 3.11
C TYR A 9 -10.24 -15.96 2.50
N THR A 10 -9.06 -15.44 2.79
CA THR A 10 -7.81 -15.98 2.26
C THR A 10 -7.37 -17.20 3.09
N PRO A 11 -6.63 -18.15 2.50
CA PRO A 11 -6.18 -19.34 3.22
C PRO A 11 -5.50 -19.02 4.54
N GLY A 12 -5.96 -19.69 5.61
CA GLY A 12 -5.49 -19.49 6.98
C GLY A 12 -6.31 -18.50 7.81
N PHE A 13 -7.35 -17.89 7.23
CA PHE A 13 -8.24 -16.96 7.94
C PHE A 13 -9.72 -17.27 7.65
N ASP A 14 -10.57 -16.98 8.62
CA ASP A 14 -12.04 -17.07 8.55
C ASP A 14 -12.71 -15.75 8.99
N TRP A 15 -11.95 -14.66 8.95
CA TRP A 15 -12.34 -13.32 9.36
C TRP A 15 -11.75 -12.27 8.41
N ALA A 16 -12.30 -11.05 8.43
CA ALA A 16 -11.77 -9.90 7.71
C ALA A 16 -11.31 -8.79 8.67
N TRP A 17 -10.17 -8.17 8.39
CA TRP A 17 -9.54 -7.17 9.27
C TRP A 17 -10.22 -5.80 9.21
N LYS A 18 -10.68 -5.31 10.36
CA LYS A 18 -11.15 -3.94 10.60
C LYS A 18 -12.36 -3.44 9.77
N PRO A 19 -13.46 -4.20 9.68
CA PRO A 19 -14.71 -3.67 9.13
C PRO A 19 -15.31 -2.51 9.95
N ASP A 20 -14.91 -2.38 11.22
CA ASP A 20 -15.33 -1.35 12.17
C ASP A 20 -14.72 0.04 11.90
N PHE A 21 -13.74 0.17 10.99
CA PHE A 21 -13.18 1.48 10.63
C PHE A 21 -14.19 2.42 9.97
N SER A 22 -15.30 1.87 9.44
CA SER A 22 -16.43 2.62 8.89
C SER A 22 -17.11 3.58 9.88
N VAL A 23 -16.96 3.35 11.20
CA VAL A 23 -17.53 4.22 12.25
C VAL A 23 -16.48 4.97 13.06
N ALA A 24 -15.21 4.87 12.68
CA ALA A 24 -14.13 5.58 13.34
C ALA A 24 -14.19 7.08 13.03
N ARG A 25 -13.77 7.91 13.99
CA ARG A 25 -13.76 9.37 13.85
C ARG A 25 -12.42 9.83 13.28
N PRO A 26 -12.38 10.45 12.09
CA PRO A 26 -11.14 11.01 11.54
C PRO A 26 -10.68 12.27 12.27
N PHE A 27 -9.40 12.62 12.11
CA PHE A 27 -8.83 13.87 12.61
C PHE A 27 -9.07 15.05 11.65
N THR A 28 -8.87 14.84 10.35
CA THR A 28 -8.84 15.91 9.33
C THR A 28 -9.89 15.74 8.24
N LEU A 29 -10.46 14.55 8.08
CA LEU A 29 -11.46 14.27 7.05
C LEU A 29 -12.85 14.76 7.49
N GLU A 30 -13.64 15.25 6.53
CA GLU A 30 -15.06 15.58 6.80
C GLU A 30 -15.94 14.32 6.74
N ARG A 31 -15.62 13.41 5.81
CA ARG A 31 -16.30 12.13 5.60
C ARG A 31 -15.29 11.10 5.11
N LEU A 32 -15.50 9.82 5.47
CA LEU A 32 -14.55 8.74 5.13
C LEU A 32 -14.46 8.49 3.62
N ASP A 33 -15.50 8.82 2.87
CA ASP A 33 -15.59 8.57 1.44
C ASP A 33 -15.17 9.76 0.56
N GLN A 34 -14.72 10.88 1.14
CA GLN A 34 -14.31 12.05 0.37
C GLN A 34 -13.14 11.78 -0.58
N PHE A 35 -12.32 10.77 -0.25
CA PHE A 35 -11.22 10.28 -1.07
C PHE A 35 -11.39 8.81 -1.45
N ARG A 36 -12.63 8.30 -1.48
CA ARG A 36 -12.89 6.95 -1.96
C ARG A 36 -12.31 6.78 -3.37
N SER A 37 -11.63 5.67 -3.59
CA SER A 37 -11.07 5.33 -4.91
C SER A 37 -12.18 5.24 -5.96
N PRO A 38 -11.88 5.52 -7.25
CA PRO A 38 -12.82 5.29 -8.34
C PRO A 38 -13.12 3.79 -8.48
N ALA A 39 -14.04 3.44 -9.38
CA ALA A 39 -14.35 2.04 -9.65
C ALA A 39 -13.10 1.30 -10.15
N LEU A 40 -12.91 0.07 -9.65
CA LEU A 40 -11.88 -0.84 -10.14
C LEU A 40 -12.15 -1.26 -11.61
N PRO A 41 -11.12 -1.70 -12.37
CA PRO A 41 -11.31 -2.20 -13.72
C PRO A 41 -12.26 -3.40 -13.77
N GLU A 42 -13.12 -3.44 -14.79
CA GLU A 42 -14.02 -4.57 -15.03
C GLU A 42 -13.24 -5.87 -15.23
N LEU A 43 -13.75 -6.99 -14.71
CA LEU A 43 -13.07 -8.30 -14.79
C LEU A 43 -12.77 -8.73 -16.24
N THR A 44 -13.65 -8.38 -17.18
CA THR A 44 -13.48 -8.71 -18.61
C THR A 44 -12.59 -7.73 -19.37
N SER A 45 -12.05 -6.70 -18.69
CA SER A 45 -11.25 -5.66 -19.34
C SER A 45 -9.82 -6.13 -19.63
N PRO A 46 -9.16 -5.55 -20.67
CA PRO A 46 -7.73 -5.76 -20.91
C PRO A 46 -6.85 -5.29 -19.75
N GLU A 47 -7.26 -4.22 -19.05
CA GLU A 47 -6.52 -3.69 -17.89
C GLU A 47 -6.49 -4.68 -16.72
N TYR A 48 -7.63 -5.29 -16.40
CA TYR A 48 -7.71 -6.35 -15.41
C TYR A 48 -6.85 -7.55 -15.82
N ALA A 49 -6.94 -8.00 -17.07
CA ALA A 49 -6.15 -9.12 -17.57
C ALA A 49 -4.63 -8.85 -17.49
N ALA A 50 -4.18 -7.64 -17.83
CA ALA A 50 -2.78 -7.25 -17.72
C ALA A 50 -2.31 -7.31 -16.26
N SER A 51 -3.07 -6.73 -15.34
CA SER A 51 -2.79 -6.74 -13.91
C SER A 51 -2.77 -8.16 -13.33
N TYR A 52 -3.73 -8.99 -13.71
CA TYR A 52 -3.83 -10.40 -13.33
C TYR A 52 -2.59 -11.18 -13.76
N ASN A 53 -2.21 -11.04 -15.04
CA ASN A 53 -1.08 -11.80 -15.58
C ASN A 53 0.26 -11.34 -14.98
N GLU A 54 0.40 -10.05 -14.67
CA GLU A 54 1.59 -9.54 -13.99
C GLU A 54 1.73 -10.10 -12.58
N VAL A 55 0.68 -10.01 -11.74
CA VAL A 55 0.76 -10.56 -10.37
C VAL A 55 0.87 -12.08 -10.38
N LYS A 56 0.25 -12.77 -11.36
CA LYS A 56 0.43 -14.21 -11.54
C LYS A 56 1.89 -14.58 -11.79
N ALA A 57 2.59 -13.82 -12.64
CA ALA A 57 3.98 -14.08 -13.00
C ALA A 57 4.97 -13.66 -11.89
N TYR A 58 4.84 -12.45 -11.35
CA TYR A 58 5.80 -11.87 -10.41
C TYR A 58 5.49 -12.18 -8.94
N GLY A 59 4.22 -12.37 -8.60
CA GLY A 59 3.76 -12.60 -7.23
C GLY A 59 3.77 -14.06 -6.79
N ALA A 60 4.02 -15.00 -7.70
CA ALA A 60 4.08 -16.43 -7.40
C ALA A 60 5.22 -16.77 -6.43
N LYS A 61 4.98 -17.74 -5.54
CA LYS A 61 5.98 -18.31 -4.62
C LYS A 61 7.21 -18.87 -5.32
N ASN A 62 7.03 -19.38 -6.53
CA ASN A 62 8.06 -19.95 -7.39
C ASN A 62 8.22 -19.14 -8.68
N SER A 63 8.11 -17.81 -8.61
CA SER A 63 8.25 -16.94 -9.78
C SER A 63 9.55 -17.20 -10.54
N ALA A 64 9.42 -17.42 -11.85
CA ALA A 64 10.56 -17.60 -12.76
C ALA A 64 11.10 -16.28 -13.32
N VAL A 65 10.39 -15.16 -13.09
CA VAL A 65 10.71 -13.83 -13.67
C VAL A 65 11.11 -12.80 -12.61
N ARG A 66 10.76 -13.03 -11.34
CA ARG A 66 11.12 -12.12 -10.25
C ARG A 66 12.62 -12.22 -9.96
N SER A 67 13.31 -11.09 -10.05
CA SER A 67 14.74 -11.00 -9.75
C SER A 67 15.03 -11.14 -8.25
N ALA A 68 16.32 -11.31 -7.91
CA ALA A 68 16.76 -11.33 -6.52
C ALA A 68 16.51 -9.99 -5.80
N ASP A 69 16.73 -8.85 -6.49
CA ASP A 69 16.45 -7.52 -5.91
C ASP A 69 14.94 -7.30 -5.73
N GLU A 70 14.09 -7.73 -6.67
CA GLU A 70 12.64 -7.70 -6.48
C GLU A 70 12.19 -8.59 -5.32
N THR A 71 12.78 -9.77 -5.17
CA THR A 71 12.50 -10.62 -4.00
C THR A 71 12.93 -9.92 -2.71
N HIS A 72 14.09 -9.24 -2.71
CA HIS A 72 14.51 -8.44 -1.56
C HIS A 72 13.52 -7.29 -1.27
N ILE A 73 13.06 -6.56 -2.28
CA ILE A 73 12.02 -5.52 -2.17
C ILE A 73 10.74 -6.09 -1.54
N ALA A 74 10.30 -7.27 -1.99
CA ALA A 74 9.10 -7.96 -1.50
C ALA A 74 9.15 -8.18 0.02
N TYR A 75 10.29 -8.68 0.53
CA TYR A 75 10.48 -8.93 1.96
C TYR A 75 10.85 -7.69 2.77
N TRP A 76 11.59 -6.75 2.19
CA TRP A 76 12.09 -5.58 2.91
C TRP A 76 10.96 -4.61 3.30
N TRP A 77 9.97 -4.45 2.43
CA TRP A 77 8.77 -3.63 2.67
C TRP A 77 7.61 -4.41 3.32
N ALA A 78 7.82 -5.67 3.73
CA ALA A 78 6.76 -6.50 4.32
C ALA A 78 6.24 -5.98 5.67
N GLU A 79 7.06 -5.19 6.39
CA GLU A 79 6.63 -4.60 7.66
C GLU A 79 5.42 -3.67 7.51
N PHE A 80 4.72 -3.42 8.62
CA PHE A 80 3.65 -2.44 8.66
C PHE A 80 4.19 -1.04 8.29
N ALA A 81 3.44 -0.33 7.43
CA ALA A 81 3.88 0.94 6.87
C ALA A 81 4.14 1.97 7.99
N GLU A 82 3.31 2.00 9.03
CA GLU A 82 3.48 2.88 10.18
C GLU A 82 4.81 2.67 10.91
N HIS A 83 5.36 1.45 10.95
CA HIS A 83 6.67 1.19 11.55
C HIS A 83 7.80 1.68 10.65
N GLY A 84 7.75 1.30 9.37
CA GLY A 84 8.76 1.66 8.38
C GLY A 84 8.84 3.17 8.19
N TRP A 85 7.71 3.84 7.98
CA TRP A 85 7.66 5.27 7.68
C TRP A 85 7.93 6.16 8.90
N ASN A 86 7.56 5.75 10.12
CA ASN A 86 8.05 6.44 11.32
C ASN A 86 9.57 6.28 11.49
N ARG A 87 10.15 5.13 11.08
CA ARG A 87 11.61 4.94 11.10
C ARG A 87 12.30 5.83 10.07
N ILE A 88 11.77 5.92 8.85
CA ILE A 88 12.24 6.85 7.81
C ILE A 88 12.13 8.30 8.31
N GLY A 89 11.02 8.68 8.95
CA GLY A 89 10.85 9.99 9.57
C GLY A 89 11.95 10.31 10.60
N ARG A 90 12.32 9.35 11.46
CA ARG A 90 13.42 9.52 12.42
C ARG A 90 14.77 9.70 11.74
N ILE A 91 15.07 8.86 10.74
CA ILE A 91 16.33 8.91 9.99
C ILE A 91 16.47 10.28 9.31
N THR A 92 15.45 10.69 8.57
CA THR A 92 15.47 11.92 7.77
C THR A 92 15.48 13.18 8.65
N ALA A 93 14.71 13.20 9.74
CA ALA A 93 14.74 14.30 10.71
C ALA A 93 16.13 14.49 11.34
N ALA A 94 16.78 13.39 11.74
CA ALA A 94 18.13 13.41 12.28
C ALA A 94 19.17 13.86 11.25
N GLN A 95 19.13 13.31 10.03
CA GLN A 95 20.05 13.68 8.94
C GLN A 95 19.94 15.16 8.55
N LYS A 96 18.74 15.74 8.63
CA LYS A 96 18.49 17.16 8.33
C LYS A 96 18.69 18.08 9.53
N ASN A 97 19.03 17.55 10.71
CA ASN A 97 19.12 18.29 11.97
C ASN A 97 17.87 19.16 12.23
N LEU A 98 16.68 18.58 12.02
CA LEU A 98 15.44 19.32 12.17
C LEU A 98 15.31 19.88 13.59
N PRO A 99 14.94 21.17 13.77
CA PRO A 99 14.61 21.71 15.08
C PRO A 99 13.52 20.88 15.76
N LEU A 100 13.49 20.88 17.10
CA LEU A 100 12.52 20.11 17.88
C LEU A 100 11.08 20.36 17.42
N ARG A 101 10.72 21.62 17.14
CA ARG A 101 9.38 21.99 16.64
C ARG A 101 9.03 21.33 15.31
N GLU A 102 9.96 21.28 14.35
CA GLU A 102 9.74 20.67 13.03
C GLU A 102 9.72 19.15 13.14
N THR A 103 10.52 18.59 14.05
CA THR A 103 10.51 17.15 14.35
C THR A 103 9.17 16.73 14.93
N VAL A 104 8.63 17.47 15.91
CA VAL A 104 7.30 17.23 16.48
C VAL A 104 6.22 17.35 15.41
N ARG A 105 6.30 18.39 14.56
CA ARG A 105 5.39 18.60 13.44
C ARG A 105 5.41 17.42 12.46
N LEU A 106 6.58 16.94 12.06
CA LEU A 106 6.74 15.79 11.17
C LEU A 106 6.02 14.55 11.71
N PHE A 107 6.26 14.18 12.97
CA PHE A 107 5.66 12.98 13.55
C PHE A 107 4.16 13.13 13.82
N ALA A 108 3.70 14.32 14.19
CA ALA A 108 2.26 14.59 14.33
C ALA A 108 1.55 14.42 12.97
N LEU A 109 2.09 15.03 11.91
CA LEU A 109 1.55 14.90 10.56
C LEU A 109 1.58 13.46 10.06
N LEU A 110 2.71 12.74 10.24
CA LEU A 110 2.82 11.34 9.80
C LEU A 110 1.75 10.44 10.42
N ASN A 111 1.56 10.54 11.74
CA ASN A 111 0.66 9.62 12.45
C ASN A 111 -0.82 10.01 12.32
N VAL A 112 -1.15 11.32 12.23
CA VAL A 112 -2.50 11.75 11.86
C VAL A 112 -2.82 11.31 10.43
N ASN A 113 -1.88 11.49 9.50
CA ASN A 113 -2.04 11.05 8.12
C ASN A 113 -2.28 9.54 8.01
N LEU A 114 -1.45 8.72 8.66
CA LEU A 114 -1.60 7.27 8.62
C LEU A 114 -2.98 6.83 9.14
N TYR A 115 -3.43 7.41 10.25
CA TYR A 115 -4.74 7.09 10.82
C TYR A 115 -5.87 7.44 9.85
N ASP A 116 -5.94 8.69 9.39
CA ASP A 116 -7.00 9.15 8.47
C ASP A 116 -6.96 8.38 7.14
N PHE A 117 -5.76 8.14 6.60
CA PHE A 117 -5.59 7.35 5.37
C PHE A 117 -6.13 5.93 5.53
N TYR A 118 -5.88 5.26 6.65
CA TYR A 118 -6.42 3.93 6.86
C TYR A 118 -7.94 3.93 6.93
N LEU A 119 -8.58 4.95 7.49
CA LEU A 119 -10.04 5.02 7.46
C LEU A 119 -10.59 5.13 6.02
N VAL A 120 -9.99 5.98 5.19
CA VAL A 120 -10.36 6.13 3.77
C VAL A 120 -10.13 4.84 2.98
N THR A 121 -8.97 4.22 3.15
CA THR A 121 -8.62 3.04 2.35
C THR A 121 -9.48 1.85 2.71
N PHE A 122 -9.84 1.68 4.00
CA PHE A 122 -10.75 0.63 4.43
C PHE A 122 -12.21 0.92 4.04
N ASP A 123 -12.66 2.18 4.00
CA ASP A 123 -13.94 2.55 3.36
C ASP A 123 -13.96 2.06 1.90
N SER A 124 -12.92 2.35 1.12
CA SER A 124 -12.85 1.91 -0.28
C SER A 124 -12.81 0.37 -0.40
N LYS A 125 -12.04 -0.31 0.45
CA LYS A 125 -11.94 -1.78 0.47
C LYS A 125 -13.27 -2.45 0.68
N TYR A 126 -14.04 -1.99 1.67
CA TYR A 126 -15.33 -2.59 1.98
C TYR A 126 -16.45 -2.08 1.07
N HIS A 127 -16.26 -0.95 0.40
CA HIS A 127 -17.17 -0.51 -0.66
C HIS A 127 -17.09 -1.41 -1.90
N TYR A 128 -15.88 -1.76 -2.35
CA TYR A 128 -15.67 -2.59 -3.54
C TYR A 128 -15.62 -4.08 -3.26
N ASP A 129 -15.30 -4.47 -2.01
CA ASP A 129 -15.22 -5.85 -1.53
C ASP A 129 -14.52 -6.80 -2.51
N SER A 130 -13.40 -6.36 -3.09
CA SER A 130 -12.79 -7.07 -4.21
C SER A 130 -11.90 -8.23 -3.77
N TRP A 131 -11.94 -9.33 -4.51
CA TRP A 131 -11.11 -10.51 -4.28
C TRP A 131 -9.61 -10.26 -4.41
N ARG A 132 -8.83 -11.13 -3.75
CA ARG A 132 -7.37 -11.11 -3.80
C ARG A 132 -6.83 -11.90 -5.00
N PRO A 133 -5.59 -11.64 -5.45
CA PRO A 133 -4.95 -12.41 -6.52
C PRO A 133 -4.98 -13.92 -6.32
N ILE A 134 -4.79 -14.42 -5.09
CA ILE A 134 -4.86 -15.87 -4.82
C ILE A 134 -6.21 -16.49 -5.20
N THR A 135 -7.31 -15.80 -4.89
CA THR A 135 -8.66 -16.26 -5.22
C THR A 135 -8.92 -16.13 -6.72
N ALA A 136 -8.57 -14.98 -7.29
CA ALA A 136 -8.76 -14.69 -8.70
C ALA A 136 -7.98 -15.65 -9.58
N ILE A 137 -6.70 -15.89 -9.29
CA ILE A 137 -5.82 -16.72 -10.12
C ILE A 137 -6.25 -18.18 -10.11
N ARG A 138 -6.67 -18.70 -8.96
CA ARG A 138 -7.18 -20.07 -8.85
C ARG A 138 -8.51 -20.28 -9.59
N ALA A 139 -9.29 -19.21 -9.72
CA ALA A 139 -10.62 -19.21 -10.34
C ALA A 139 -10.70 -18.38 -11.62
N GLY A 140 -9.57 -18.20 -12.34
CA GLY A 140 -9.50 -17.34 -13.52
C GLY A 140 -10.49 -17.74 -14.64
N ASP A 141 -10.89 -19.01 -14.70
CA ASP A 141 -11.93 -19.49 -15.62
C ASP A 141 -13.35 -18.99 -15.29
N LYS A 142 -13.54 -18.32 -14.15
CA LYS A 142 -14.85 -17.84 -13.68
C LYS A 142 -15.05 -16.33 -13.83
N ASP A 143 -14.03 -15.56 -14.17
CA ASP A 143 -14.12 -14.10 -14.27
C ASP A 143 -14.68 -13.61 -15.61
N GLY A 144 -14.91 -14.52 -16.56
CA GLY A 144 -15.44 -14.21 -17.90
C GLY A 144 -14.40 -13.63 -18.87
N ASN A 145 -13.11 -13.68 -18.53
CA ASN A 145 -12.04 -13.11 -19.33
C ASN A 145 -11.18 -14.22 -19.96
N ALA A 146 -11.14 -14.28 -21.29
CA ALA A 146 -10.35 -15.30 -21.99
C ALA A 146 -8.84 -15.13 -21.84
N ALA A 147 -8.38 -13.99 -21.32
CA ALA A 147 -6.96 -13.66 -21.14
C ALA A 147 -6.44 -13.95 -19.71
N THR A 148 -7.25 -14.53 -18.82
CA THR A 148 -6.90 -14.81 -17.41
C THR A 148 -6.92 -16.31 -17.12
N SER A 149 -6.00 -17.06 -17.73
CA SER A 149 -5.92 -18.51 -17.53
C SER A 149 -5.85 -18.87 -16.03
N PRO A 150 -6.66 -19.82 -15.53
CA PRO A 150 -6.63 -20.22 -14.14
C PRO A 150 -5.32 -20.94 -13.80
N ASP A 151 -4.97 -20.95 -12.52
CA ASP A 151 -3.96 -21.83 -11.94
C ASP A 151 -4.39 -22.24 -10.52
N PRO A 152 -5.07 -23.39 -10.37
CA PRO A 152 -5.57 -23.85 -9.08
C PRO A 152 -4.49 -24.11 -8.01
N ALA A 153 -3.23 -24.28 -8.44
CA ALA A 153 -2.10 -24.55 -7.55
C ALA A 153 -1.27 -23.30 -7.24
N TRP A 154 -1.63 -22.14 -7.81
CA TRP A 154 -0.91 -20.90 -7.58
C TRP A 154 -0.90 -20.52 -6.10
N GLU A 155 0.29 -20.18 -5.59
CA GLU A 155 0.50 -19.67 -4.24
C GLU A 155 1.25 -18.33 -4.32
N PRO A 156 0.85 -17.32 -3.55
CA PRO A 156 1.57 -16.06 -3.44
C PRO A 156 2.92 -16.27 -2.72
N GLU A 157 3.87 -15.38 -2.97
CA GLU A 157 5.17 -15.37 -2.30
C GLU A 157 5.07 -15.29 -0.78
N MET A 158 4.08 -14.56 -0.28
CA MET A 158 3.80 -14.43 1.14
C MET A 158 2.33 -14.73 1.43
N GLN A 159 1.97 -14.99 2.68
CA GLN A 159 0.58 -15.24 3.07
C GLN A 159 -0.28 -13.99 2.82
N THR A 160 -1.35 -14.14 2.03
CA THR A 160 -2.24 -13.02 1.67
C THR A 160 -3.00 -12.50 2.88
N PRO A 161 -2.95 -11.18 3.18
CA PRO A 161 -3.66 -10.60 4.31
C PRO A 161 -5.20 -10.76 4.22
N PRO A 162 -5.89 -10.92 5.36
CA PRO A 162 -7.32 -11.21 5.43
C PRO A 162 -8.18 -9.93 5.32
N TRP A 163 -8.14 -9.26 4.18
CA TRP A 163 -9.05 -8.14 3.87
C TRP A 163 -9.13 -7.90 2.36
N PRO A 164 -10.15 -7.19 1.84
CA PRO A 164 -10.33 -6.94 0.40
C PRO A 164 -9.12 -6.30 -0.28
N ASP A 165 -8.99 -6.52 -1.58
CA ASP A 165 -7.82 -6.10 -2.34
C ASP A 165 -7.75 -4.60 -2.60
N TYR A 166 -8.81 -4.01 -3.14
CA TYR A 166 -8.74 -2.69 -3.76
C TYR A 166 -9.19 -1.56 -2.84
N PRO A 167 -8.43 -0.45 -2.71
CA PRO A 167 -7.08 -0.23 -3.25
C PRO A 167 -6.00 -0.77 -2.29
N SER A 168 -4.72 -0.73 -2.69
CA SER A 168 -3.61 -1.19 -1.84
C SER A 168 -3.32 -0.22 -0.69
N ALA A 169 -3.60 -0.67 0.54
CA ALA A 169 -3.36 0.12 1.75
C ALA A 169 -1.86 0.41 1.96
N HIS A 170 -0.97 -0.57 1.75
CA HIS A 170 0.48 -0.35 1.89
C HIS A 170 1.02 0.68 0.89
N ALA A 171 0.58 0.61 -0.38
CA ALA A 171 1.00 1.57 -1.40
C ALA A 171 0.54 2.99 -1.03
N GLY A 172 -0.71 3.16 -0.61
CA GLY A 172 -1.22 4.47 -0.22
C GLY A 172 -0.68 5.00 1.11
N ALA A 173 -0.45 4.13 2.10
CA ALA A 173 0.22 4.52 3.34
C ALA A 173 1.64 5.02 3.04
N ALA A 174 2.35 4.35 2.14
CA ALA A 174 3.67 4.76 1.72
C ALA A 174 3.67 6.09 0.96
N SER A 175 2.82 6.23 -0.07
CA SER A 175 2.74 7.47 -0.84
C SER A 175 2.25 8.66 0.00
N SER A 176 1.30 8.44 0.92
CA SER A 176 0.86 9.51 1.83
C SER A 176 1.97 9.93 2.79
N CYS A 177 2.74 9.00 3.35
CA CYS A 177 3.88 9.32 4.20
C CYS A 177 5.02 10.01 3.43
N ALA A 178 5.27 9.61 2.18
CA ALA A 178 6.24 10.29 1.31
C ALA A 178 5.84 11.75 1.08
N GLU A 179 4.57 12.04 0.82
CA GLU A 179 4.05 13.41 0.70
C GLU A 179 4.26 14.19 2.01
N ILE A 180 3.98 13.60 3.18
CA ILE A 180 4.25 14.26 4.47
C ILE A 180 5.74 14.59 4.63
N VAL A 181 6.63 13.62 4.41
CA VAL A 181 8.09 13.82 4.56
C VAL A 181 8.57 14.88 3.58
N ALA A 182 8.18 14.79 2.31
CA ALA A 182 8.56 15.76 1.28
C ALA A 182 8.01 17.16 1.58
N GLY A 183 6.76 17.27 2.02
CA GLY A 183 6.12 18.53 2.38
C GLY A 183 6.72 19.21 3.60
N VAL A 184 7.15 18.44 4.61
CA VAL A 184 7.84 18.99 5.79
C VAL A 184 9.28 19.39 5.47
N LEU A 185 9.99 18.60 4.66
CA LEU A 185 11.39 18.87 4.29
C LEU A 185 11.53 19.81 3.08
N GLY A 186 10.43 20.15 2.42
CA GLY A 186 10.38 21.05 1.27
C GLY A 186 10.89 20.43 -0.05
N THR A 187 11.14 19.13 -0.10
CA THR A 187 11.61 18.43 -1.31
C THR A 187 11.38 16.91 -1.20
N PRO A 188 11.07 16.20 -2.31
CA PRO A 188 11.07 14.74 -2.34
C PRO A 188 12.48 14.13 -2.43
N ASP A 189 13.51 14.93 -2.76
CA ASP A 189 14.91 14.48 -2.89
C ASP A 189 15.58 14.35 -1.52
N VAL A 190 15.06 13.41 -0.74
CA VAL A 190 15.48 13.11 0.63
C VAL A 190 16.17 11.76 0.61
N ALA A 191 17.51 11.79 0.60
CA ALA A 191 18.31 10.58 0.66
C ALA A 191 18.31 9.97 2.07
N PHE A 192 18.11 8.65 2.16
CA PHE A 192 18.18 7.91 3.40
C PHE A 192 18.64 6.47 3.17
N THR A 193 19.21 5.86 4.21
CA THR A 193 19.46 4.43 4.30
C THR A 193 18.72 3.90 5.52
N MET A 194 17.90 2.87 5.34
CA MET A 194 17.20 2.21 6.44
C MET A 194 17.64 0.75 6.53
N VAL A 195 17.85 0.29 7.76
CA VAL A 195 17.97 -1.14 8.08
C VAL A 195 16.59 -1.63 8.51
N SER A 196 16.05 -2.65 7.83
CA SER A 196 14.81 -3.30 8.25
C SER A 196 15.13 -4.39 9.26
N VAL A 197 14.58 -4.25 10.46
CA VAL A 197 14.77 -5.22 11.56
C VAL A 197 13.78 -6.39 11.51
N THR A 198 12.80 -6.31 10.61
CA THR A 198 11.68 -7.25 10.45
C THR A 198 11.63 -7.91 9.07
N ALA A 199 12.45 -7.44 8.11
CA ALA A 199 12.61 -8.09 6.82
C ALA A 199 13.08 -9.55 6.97
N ASN A 200 12.94 -10.33 5.91
CA ASN A 200 13.52 -11.65 5.80
C ASN A 200 14.57 -11.67 4.68
N PRO A 201 15.86 -11.90 4.97
CA PRO A 201 16.45 -12.00 6.31
C PRO A 201 16.46 -10.65 7.06
N PRO A 202 16.41 -10.68 8.41
CA PRO A 202 16.40 -9.47 9.22
C PRO A 202 17.75 -8.75 9.18
N GLY A 203 17.72 -7.44 9.36
CA GLY A 203 18.94 -6.61 9.36
C GLY A 203 19.43 -6.21 7.96
N THR A 204 18.65 -6.47 6.91
CA THR A 204 19.00 -6.02 5.56
C THR A 204 18.72 -4.52 5.40
N SER A 205 19.58 -3.85 4.63
CA SER A 205 19.49 -2.40 4.40
C SER A 205 19.06 -2.06 2.98
N ARG A 206 18.42 -0.90 2.81
CA ARG A 206 18.13 -0.32 1.51
C ARG A 206 18.30 1.19 1.55
N SER A 207 18.79 1.74 0.46
CA SER A 207 19.07 3.17 0.31
C SER A 207 18.23 3.75 -0.81
N TYR A 208 17.74 4.97 -0.59
CA TYR A 208 17.01 5.76 -1.58
C TYR A 208 17.58 7.17 -1.58
N THR A 209 17.50 7.84 -2.73
CA THR A 209 17.82 9.26 -2.88
C THR A 209 16.58 10.15 -2.89
N ASN A 210 15.40 9.54 -3.00
CA ASN A 210 14.12 10.21 -3.15
C ASN A 210 13.01 9.39 -2.45
N VAL A 211 12.15 10.05 -1.68
CA VAL A 211 11.11 9.38 -0.87
C VAL A 211 9.93 8.89 -1.70
N ASP A 212 9.65 9.50 -2.85
CA ASP A 212 8.64 8.99 -3.79
C ASP A 212 9.11 7.66 -4.36
N LYS A 213 10.40 7.54 -4.71
CA LYS A 213 10.96 6.26 -5.17
C LYS A 213 10.88 5.17 -4.10
N ALA A 214 11.07 5.53 -2.83
CA ALA A 214 10.86 4.60 -1.72
C ALA A 214 9.38 4.15 -1.63
N ALA A 215 8.43 5.08 -1.78
CA ALA A 215 7.01 4.74 -1.79
C ALA A 215 6.59 3.90 -3.00
N GLU A 216 7.16 4.15 -4.18
CA GLU A 216 6.96 3.33 -5.38
C GLU A 216 7.44 1.89 -5.16
N ASP A 217 8.65 1.69 -4.61
CA ASP A 217 9.17 0.35 -4.33
C ASP A 217 8.34 -0.33 -3.23
N CYS A 218 7.83 0.43 -2.26
CA CYS A 218 6.87 -0.08 -1.27
C CYS A 218 5.57 -0.53 -1.93
N GLY A 219 5.01 0.23 -2.87
CA GLY A 219 3.85 -0.20 -3.66
C GLY A 219 4.14 -1.43 -4.51
N ARG A 220 5.23 -1.40 -5.28
CA ARG A 220 5.67 -2.51 -6.16
C ARG A 220 5.83 -3.81 -5.40
N SER A 221 6.40 -3.75 -4.20
CA SER A 221 6.58 -4.93 -3.36
C SER A 221 5.29 -5.71 -3.11
N ARG A 222 4.12 -5.06 -3.17
CA ARG A 222 2.82 -5.72 -2.96
C ARG A 222 2.40 -6.62 -4.12
N VAL A 223 2.79 -6.28 -5.34
CA VAL A 223 2.64 -7.17 -6.51
C VAL A 223 3.62 -8.34 -6.37
N LEU A 224 4.86 -8.04 -5.96
CA LEU A 224 5.93 -9.03 -5.78
C LEU A 224 5.63 -10.03 -4.65
N ASN A 225 4.87 -9.64 -3.63
CA ASN A 225 4.36 -10.54 -2.59
C ASN A 225 3.21 -11.45 -3.08
N GLY A 226 2.59 -11.14 -4.22
CA GLY A 226 1.35 -11.78 -4.67
C GLY A 226 0.09 -11.26 -3.94
N PHE A 227 0.14 -10.07 -3.33
CA PHE A 227 -0.95 -9.55 -2.51
C PHE A 227 -1.96 -8.71 -3.28
N HIS A 228 -1.49 -7.92 -4.24
CA HIS A 228 -2.28 -6.89 -4.90
C HIS A 228 -2.12 -6.94 -6.41
N PHE A 229 -3.20 -6.65 -7.12
CA PHE A 229 -3.14 -6.32 -8.53
C PHE A 229 -2.40 -4.99 -8.75
N PRO A 230 -1.64 -4.82 -9.85
CA PRO A 230 -1.03 -3.54 -10.21
C PRO A 230 -1.98 -2.33 -10.20
N PHE A 231 -3.22 -2.48 -10.71
CA PHE A 231 -4.21 -1.39 -10.63
C PHE A 231 -4.53 -0.97 -9.19
N ALA A 232 -4.58 -1.92 -8.24
CA ALA A 232 -4.85 -1.64 -6.83
C ALA A 232 -3.67 -0.92 -6.17
N VAL A 233 -2.43 -1.24 -6.59
CA VAL A 233 -1.23 -0.54 -6.14
C VAL A 233 -1.20 0.90 -6.66
N SER A 234 -1.46 1.10 -7.95
CA SER A 234 -1.48 2.44 -8.56
C SER A 234 -2.54 3.33 -7.89
N GLU A 235 -3.77 2.84 -7.77
CA GLU A 235 -4.83 3.61 -7.15
C GLU A 235 -4.57 3.85 -5.66
N GLY A 236 -4.04 2.86 -4.94
CA GLY A 236 -3.67 3.03 -3.54
C GLY A 236 -2.68 4.18 -3.37
N ALA A 237 -1.65 4.24 -4.21
CA ALA A 237 -0.69 5.33 -4.23
C ALA A 237 -1.36 6.69 -4.54
N ASP A 238 -2.26 6.75 -5.53
CA ASP A 238 -3.01 7.97 -5.85
C ASP A 238 -3.91 8.45 -4.71
N GLN A 239 -4.65 7.54 -4.08
CA GLN A 239 -5.47 7.82 -2.90
C GLN A 239 -4.59 8.34 -1.74
N GLY A 240 -3.45 7.68 -1.50
CA GLY A 240 -2.47 8.10 -0.50
C GLY A 240 -1.97 9.52 -0.73
N ARG A 241 -1.62 9.87 -1.97
CA ARG A 241 -1.18 11.23 -2.31
C ARG A 241 -2.24 12.28 -2.03
N LYS A 242 -3.50 12.01 -2.38
CA LYS A 242 -4.63 12.91 -2.12
C LYS A 242 -4.79 13.17 -0.61
N VAL A 243 -4.76 12.11 0.21
CA VAL A 243 -4.88 12.22 1.67
C VAL A 243 -3.68 12.96 2.28
N GLY A 244 -2.44 12.64 1.87
CA GLY A 244 -1.24 13.31 2.37
C GLY A 244 -1.26 14.83 2.14
N ARG A 245 -1.66 15.26 0.93
CA ARG A 245 -1.82 16.68 0.59
C ARG A 245 -2.95 17.36 1.38
N HIS A 246 -4.06 16.65 1.59
CA HIS A 246 -5.15 17.12 2.44
C HIS A 246 -4.67 17.39 3.87
N VAL A 247 -3.97 16.44 4.48
CA VAL A 247 -3.47 16.58 5.86
C VAL A 247 -2.49 17.76 5.97
N LEU A 248 -1.55 17.89 5.03
CA LEU A 248 -0.57 18.99 5.00
C LEU A 248 -1.20 20.38 4.88
N SER A 249 -2.33 20.48 4.18
CA SER A 249 -3.04 21.75 3.98
C SER A 249 -4.06 22.06 5.08
N THR A 250 -4.42 21.08 5.91
CA THR A 250 -5.50 21.22 6.91
C THR A 250 -4.98 21.51 8.31
N ILE A 251 -3.89 20.86 8.74
CA ILE A 251 -3.40 20.95 10.11
C ILE A 251 -1.91 21.27 10.17
N LEU A 252 -1.50 21.94 11.25
CA LEU A 252 -0.10 22.27 11.52
C LEU A 252 0.57 22.96 10.31
N THR A 253 -0.15 23.83 9.62
CA THR A 253 0.39 24.61 8.51
C THR A 253 1.49 25.56 9.03
N PRO A 254 2.59 25.78 8.29
CA PRO A 254 3.60 26.74 8.70
C PRO A 254 2.97 28.11 8.90
N THR A 255 3.08 28.66 10.10
CA THR A 255 2.83 30.09 10.33
C THR A 255 4.06 30.81 9.79
N GLY A 256 3.91 31.64 8.76
CA GLY A 256 5.03 32.39 8.17
C GLY A 256 5.90 33.05 9.25
N ASN A 257 7.22 33.07 9.02
CA ASN A 257 8.16 33.80 9.87
C ASN A 257 7.91 35.30 9.82
#